data_AF-A0A7Y0H284-F1
#
_entry.id   AF-A0A7Y0H284-F1
#
_cell.length_a   1.000
_cell.length_b   1.000
_cell.length_c   1.000
_cell.angle_alpha   90.00
_cell.angle_beta   90.00
_cell.angle_gamma   90.00
#
_symmetry.space_group_name_H-M   'P 1'
#
loop_
_entity.id
_entity.type
_entity.pdbx_description
1 polymer ?
#
loop_
_entity_poly.entity_id
_entity_poly.type
_entity_poly.pdbx_seq_one_letter_code
_entity_poly.pdbx_strand_id
1 'polypeptide(L)'
;MLGLLGLLGSFIPVLNIGGIVLGVVGAVLAAVGLAKAKKSGVGKGLAVSGLILGVLALIIGIVVNVAFANVVSTAAKDVTGTSVKAPTNSASAAAAIDDAIGKSRAKPAPLGSAITGGDWSVTINSVTTAAADSLGQAPKAGSALLVVNLTATYNGKDSKGAAAWASVDFVTAEGTTIDGLQGSKFFMPTDAFKTLTNLYEGASVTGAKMIEVPADSWQQGVLAVSPALLSDHTFVAVT
;
A
#
# COMPACT_ATOMS: atom_id res chain seq x y z
N MET A 1 -23.69 27.02 24.13
CA MET A 1 -23.56 25.60 24.56
C MET A 1 -23.07 24.70 23.43
N LEU A 2 -23.63 24.76 22.22
CA LEU A 2 -23.18 23.95 21.07
C LEU A 2 -21.67 24.13 20.73
N GLY A 3 -21.13 25.36 20.77
CA GLY A 3 -19.69 25.59 20.56
C GLY A 3 -18.77 24.98 21.64
N LEU A 4 -19.24 24.91 22.90
CA LEU A 4 -18.50 24.25 23.98
C LEU A 4 -18.55 22.72 23.80
N LEU A 5 -19.69 22.16 23.41
CA LEU A 5 -19.82 20.73 23.11
C LEU A 5 -19.02 20.33 21.87
N GLY A 6 -18.98 21.18 20.84
CA GLY A 6 -18.11 21.02 19.68
C GLY A 6 -16.62 21.06 20.06
N LEU A 7 -16.23 21.95 20.98
CA LEU A 7 -14.85 22.01 21.51
C LEU A 7 -14.48 20.75 22.30
N LEU A 8 -15.36 20.25 23.18
CA LEU A 8 -15.08 19.03 23.95
C LEU A 8 -15.06 17.78 23.05
N GLY A 9 -15.92 17.73 22.03
CA GLY A 9 -15.94 16.65 21.04
C GLY A 9 -14.79 16.68 20.03
N SER A 10 -14.09 17.81 19.87
CA SER A 10 -13.02 17.94 18.87
C SER A 10 -11.70 17.27 19.24
N PHE A 11 -11.54 16.84 20.49
CA PHE A 11 -10.34 16.14 20.99
C PHE A 11 -10.32 14.63 20.66
N ILE A 12 -11.38 14.07 20.07
CA ILE A 12 -11.45 12.64 19.72
C ILE A 12 -11.47 12.47 18.18
N PRO A 13 -10.36 12.10 17.53
CA PRO A 13 -10.19 12.17 16.06
C PRO A 13 -11.31 11.52 15.23
N VAL A 14 -11.80 10.33 15.62
CA VAL A 14 -12.85 9.59 14.89
C VAL A 14 -14.28 10.08 15.22
N LEU A 15 -14.52 10.59 16.43
CA LEU A 15 -15.81 11.19 16.83
C LEU A 15 -15.93 12.67 16.42
N ASN A 16 -14.84 13.30 15.97
CA ASN A 16 -14.77 14.70 15.60
C ASN A 16 -15.47 15.04 14.27
N ILE A 17 -15.91 14.07 13.45
CA ILE A 17 -16.79 14.40 12.30
C ILE A 17 -18.10 15.04 12.80
N GLY A 18 -18.69 14.49 13.88
CA GLY A 18 -19.84 15.09 14.55
C GLY A 18 -19.49 16.42 15.22
N GLY A 19 -18.30 16.53 15.81
CA GLY A 19 -17.77 17.75 16.45
C GLY A 19 -17.57 18.91 15.47
N ILE A 20 -17.03 18.65 14.28
CA ILE A 20 -16.87 19.63 13.20
C ILE A 20 -18.23 20.10 12.69
N VAL A 21 -19.17 19.18 12.44
CA VAL A 21 -20.54 19.54 12.00
C VAL A 21 -21.24 20.39 13.06
N LEU A 22 -21.17 20.00 14.34
CA LEU A 22 -21.72 20.78 15.45
C LEU A 22 -20.99 22.11 15.66
N GLY A 23 -19.69 22.18 15.39
CA GLY A 23 -18.90 23.41 15.39
C GLY A 23 -19.33 24.39 14.30
N VAL A 24 -19.52 23.90 13.06
CA VAL A 24 -20.05 24.68 11.93
C VAL A 24 -21.46 25.17 12.23
N VAL A 25 -22.35 24.29 12.70
CA VAL A 25 -23.72 24.66 13.12
C VAL A 25 -23.71 25.68 14.26
N GLY A 26 -22.82 25.49 15.24
CA GLY A 26 -22.62 26.42 16.35
C GLY A 26 -22.14 27.80 15.91
N ALA A 27 -21.21 27.87 14.95
CA ALA A 27 -20.73 29.12 14.38
C ALA A 27 -21.82 29.86 13.58
N VAL A 28 -22.60 29.14 12.77
CA VAL A 28 -23.74 29.71 12.03
C VAL A 28 -24.80 30.25 12.99
N LEU A 29 -25.18 29.48 14.02
CA LEU A 29 -26.14 29.92 15.03
C LEU A 29 -25.64 31.12 15.85
N ALA A 30 -24.34 31.17 16.15
CA ALA A 30 -23.72 32.32 16.83
C ALA A 30 -23.76 33.58 15.94
N ALA A 31 -23.50 33.47 14.65
CA ALA A 31 -23.60 34.57 13.70
C ALA A 31 -25.04 35.11 13.58
N VAL A 32 -26.04 34.22 13.50
CA VAL A 32 -27.46 34.58 13.49
C VAL A 32 -27.89 35.23 14.81
N GLY A 33 -27.43 34.70 15.94
CA GLY A 33 -27.67 35.27 17.27
C GLY A 33 -27.09 36.68 17.43
N LEU A 34 -25.89 36.91 16.90
CA LEU A 34 -25.25 38.22 16.90
C LEU A 34 -26.00 39.24 16.03
N ALA A 35 -26.50 38.83 14.86
CA ALA A 35 -27.31 39.67 13.97
C ALA A 35 -28.65 40.08 14.62
N LYS A 36 -29.31 39.16 15.34
CA LYS A 36 -30.56 39.45 16.08
C LYS A 36 -30.29 40.34 17.31
N ALA A 37 -29.23 40.07 18.07
CA ALA A 37 -28.85 40.89 19.23
C ALA A 37 -28.53 42.35 18.83
N LYS A 38 -27.95 42.56 17.64
CA LYS A 38 -27.70 43.90 17.07
C LYS A 38 -28.99 44.70 16.83
N LYS A 39 -30.12 44.01 16.60
CA LYS A 39 -31.44 44.60 16.30
C LYS A 39 -32.30 44.85 17.54
N SER A 40 -32.02 44.13 18.64
CA SER A 40 -32.88 44.11 19.84
C SER A 40 -32.26 44.75 21.09
N GLY A 41 -31.01 45.22 21.06
CA GLY A 41 -30.37 45.95 22.17
C GLY A 41 -29.99 45.10 23.39
N VAL A 42 -30.15 43.78 23.34
CA VAL A 42 -29.85 42.84 24.44
C VAL A 42 -28.39 42.37 24.42
N GLY A 43 -27.85 42.04 25.60
CA GLY A 43 -26.43 41.78 25.89
C GLY A 43 -25.68 40.87 24.90
N LYS A 44 -24.56 41.38 24.37
CA LYS A 44 -23.75 40.77 23.30
C LYS A 44 -22.80 39.64 23.77
N GLY A 45 -22.58 39.51 25.08
CA GLY A 45 -21.52 38.66 25.64
C GLY A 45 -21.65 37.17 25.29
N LEU A 46 -22.87 36.62 25.32
CA LEU A 46 -23.11 35.19 25.04
C LEU A 46 -22.96 34.83 23.56
N ALA A 47 -23.32 35.74 22.64
CA ALA A 47 -23.16 35.53 21.20
C ALA A 47 -21.69 35.61 20.79
N VAL A 48 -20.94 36.56 21.35
CA VAL A 48 -19.50 36.73 21.09
C VAL A 48 -18.70 35.55 21.65
N SER A 49 -18.99 35.09 22.86
CA SER A 49 -18.32 33.90 23.42
C SER A 49 -18.64 32.64 22.64
N GLY A 50 -19.88 32.48 22.17
CA GLY A 50 -20.28 31.37 21.30
C GLY A 50 -19.55 31.36 19.95
N LEU A 51 -19.36 32.54 19.35
CA LEU A 51 -18.61 32.67 18.09
C LEU A 51 -17.13 32.36 18.29
N ILE A 52 -16.49 32.91 19.32
CA ILE A 52 -15.08 32.67 19.64
C ILE A 52 -14.84 31.19 19.93
N LEU A 53 -15.67 30.58 20.78
CA LEU A 53 -15.56 29.15 21.11
C LEU A 53 -15.82 28.27 19.89
N GLY A 54 -16.75 28.65 19.00
CA GLY A 54 -17.01 27.92 17.75
C GLY A 54 -15.84 27.96 16.77
N VAL A 55 -15.23 29.14 16.57
CA VAL A 55 -14.03 29.29 15.72
C VAL A 55 -12.86 28.52 16.33
N LEU A 56 -12.66 28.62 17.64
CA LEU A 56 -11.59 27.90 18.33
C LEU A 56 -11.78 26.37 18.25
N ALA A 57 -13.01 25.88 18.42
CA ALA A 57 -13.34 24.48 18.26
C ALA A 57 -13.05 23.97 16.84
N LEU A 58 -13.35 24.77 15.81
CA LEU A 58 -13.05 24.43 14.41
C LEU A 58 -11.54 24.35 14.18
N ILE A 59 -10.77 25.35 14.63
CA ILE A 59 -9.30 25.37 14.46
C ILE A 59 -8.67 24.17 15.17
N ILE A 60 -9.03 23.94 16.44
CA ILE A 60 -8.53 22.79 17.21
C ILE A 60 -8.90 21.48 16.54
N GLY A 61 -10.15 21.36 16.06
CA GLY A 61 -10.61 20.18 15.35
C GLY A 61 -9.80 19.90 14.08
N ILE A 62 -9.51 20.92 13.27
CA ILE A 62 -8.66 20.77 12.08
C ILE A 62 -7.25 20.34 12.48
N VAL A 63 -6.64 21.01 13.47
CA VAL A 63 -5.27 20.70 13.93
C VAL A 63 -5.16 19.26 14.44
N VAL A 64 -6.10 18.81 15.27
CA VAL A 64 -6.12 17.43 15.79
C VAL A 64 -6.30 16.41 14.68
N ASN A 65 -7.18 16.67 13.70
CA ASN A 65 -7.37 15.76 12.57
C ASN A 65 -6.13 15.68 11.66
N VAL A 66 -5.49 16.81 11.36
CA VAL A 66 -4.26 16.84 10.55
C VAL A 66 -3.14 16.12 11.28
N ALA A 67 -2.95 16.36 12.58
CA ALA A 67 -1.96 15.67 13.38
C ALA A 67 -2.21 14.16 13.43
N PHE A 68 -3.46 13.74 13.63
CA PHE A 68 -3.85 12.34 13.61
C PHE A 68 -3.63 11.69 12.24
N ALA A 69 -4.04 12.35 11.16
CA ALA A 69 -3.83 11.86 9.79
C ALA A 69 -2.33 11.69 9.48
N ASN A 70 -1.48 12.59 9.94
CA ASN A 70 -0.03 12.48 9.78
C ASN A 70 0.55 11.29 10.56
N VAL A 71 0.10 11.06 11.80
CA VAL A 71 0.52 9.90 12.60
C VAL A 71 0.08 8.59 11.93
N VAL A 72 -1.18 8.51 11.51
CA VAL A 72 -1.71 7.33 10.81
C VAL A 72 -0.98 7.10 9.48
N SER A 73 -0.71 8.17 8.72
CA SER A 73 0.01 8.08 7.45
C SER A 73 1.47 7.65 7.62
N THR A 74 2.10 7.99 8.75
CA THR A 74 3.46 7.54 9.06
C THR A 74 3.44 6.06 9.45
N ALA A 75 2.56 5.68 10.37
CA ALA A 75 2.38 4.29 10.77
C ALA A 75 2.00 3.38 9.58
N ALA A 76 1.19 3.88 8.65
CA ALA A 76 0.87 3.16 7.42
C ALA A 76 2.13 2.92 6.57
N LYS A 77 2.97 3.94 6.35
CA LYS A 77 4.22 3.79 5.58
C LYS A 77 5.19 2.80 6.24
N ASP A 78 5.23 2.75 7.56
CA ASP A 78 6.08 1.80 8.29
C ASP A 78 5.62 0.35 8.08
N VAL A 79 4.31 0.13 7.88
CA VAL A 79 3.72 -1.20 7.68
C VAL A 79 3.70 -1.61 6.20
N THR A 80 3.38 -0.69 5.30
CA THR A 80 3.20 -0.97 3.88
C THR A 80 4.46 -0.73 3.04
N GLY A 81 5.39 0.10 3.52
CA GLY A 81 6.55 0.53 2.75
C GLY A 81 7.42 -0.65 2.30
N THR A 82 7.92 -0.52 1.08
CA THR A 82 8.91 -1.44 0.50
C THR A 82 10.21 -0.73 0.19
N SER A 83 11.31 -1.48 0.25
CA SER A 83 12.65 -1.03 -0.13
C SER A 83 13.29 -2.02 -1.09
N VAL A 84 14.15 -1.52 -1.99
CA VAL A 84 14.79 -2.33 -3.03
C VAL A 84 16.30 -2.23 -2.90
N LYS A 85 16.95 -3.39 -2.92
CA LYS A 85 18.40 -3.53 -3.04
C LYS A 85 18.73 -4.26 -4.32
N ALA A 86 19.31 -3.55 -5.29
CA ALA A 86 19.75 -4.13 -6.56
C ALA A 86 20.89 -5.15 -6.35
N PRO A 87 21.02 -6.18 -7.22
CA PRO A 87 22.09 -7.16 -7.15
C PRO A 87 23.45 -6.51 -7.45
N THR A 88 24.50 -6.98 -6.78
CA THR A 88 25.86 -6.39 -6.81
C THR A 88 26.66 -6.67 -8.09
N ASN A 89 26.05 -7.22 -9.15
CA ASN A 89 26.72 -7.56 -10.40
C ASN A 89 26.59 -6.50 -11.50
N SER A 90 25.99 -5.34 -11.21
CA SER A 90 26.14 -4.17 -12.08
C SER A 90 27.56 -3.61 -11.93
N ALA A 91 28.25 -3.37 -13.05
CA ALA A 91 29.64 -2.89 -13.12
C ALA A 91 29.87 -1.45 -12.59
N SER A 92 29.12 -1.03 -11.57
CA SER A 92 29.28 0.22 -10.85
C SER A 92 29.38 -0.08 -9.37
N ALA A 93 30.57 0.12 -8.82
CA ALA A 93 30.86 -0.06 -7.40
C ALA A 93 29.98 0.86 -6.53
N ALA A 94 29.64 0.35 -5.34
CA ALA A 94 28.64 0.80 -4.38
C ALA A 94 27.19 0.41 -4.75
N ALA A 95 26.66 -0.60 -4.04
CA ALA A 95 25.23 -0.87 -3.96
C ALA A 95 24.54 0.33 -3.29
N ALA A 96 24.35 1.40 -4.04
CA ALA A 96 23.52 2.51 -3.62
C ALA A 96 22.08 1.99 -3.51
N ILE A 97 21.48 2.22 -2.35
CA ILE A 97 20.03 2.15 -2.21
C ILE A 97 19.52 3.32 -3.06
N ASP A 98 19.10 3.04 -4.29
CA ASP A 98 18.40 4.02 -5.12
C ASP A 98 16.92 3.94 -4.75
N ASP A 99 16.50 4.86 -3.90
CA ASP A 99 15.14 4.93 -3.39
C ASP A 99 14.08 5.08 -4.49
N ALA A 100 14.42 5.36 -5.75
CA ALA A 100 13.45 5.44 -6.84
C ALA A 100 13.31 4.13 -7.64
N ILE A 101 14.24 3.18 -7.51
CA ILE A 101 14.16 1.90 -8.23
C ILE A 101 12.97 1.09 -7.74
N GLY A 102 12.20 0.53 -8.68
CA GLY A 102 11.06 -0.34 -8.40
C GLY A 102 9.82 0.40 -7.88
N LYS A 103 9.87 1.73 -7.69
CA LYS A 103 8.69 2.52 -7.29
C LYS A 103 7.74 2.83 -8.44
N SER A 104 8.14 2.59 -9.69
CA SER A 104 7.29 2.80 -10.86
C SER A 104 7.59 1.81 -11.98
N ARG A 105 6.60 1.60 -12.85
CA ARG A 105 6.74 0.78 -14.08
C ARG A 105 7.78 1.33 -15.05
N ALA A 106 8.02 2.65 -15.04
CA ALA A 106 9.00 3.31 -15.90
C ALA A 106 10.45 3.12 -15.41
N LYS A 107 10.64 2.75 -14.14
CA LYS A 107 11.96 2.48 -13.54
C LYS A 107 11.87 1.22 -12.66
N PRO A 108 11.63 0.04 -13.26
CA PRO A 108 11.50 -1.18 -12.49
C PRO A 108 12.85 -1.61 -11.91
N ALA A 109 12.81 -2.41 -10.85
CA ALA A 109 13.99 -3.07 -10.31
C ALA A 109 14.48 -4.17 -11.26
N PRO A 110 15.79 -4.36 -11.45
CA PRO A 110 16.30 -5.49 -12.23
C PRO A 110 15.99 -6.81 -11.51
N LEU A 111 15.94 -7.90 -12.28
CA LEU A 111 15.88 -9.27 -11.74
C LEU A 111 17.03 -9.51 -10.75
N GLY A 112 16.77 -10.32 -9.72
CA GLY A 112 17.71 -10.56 -8.63
C GLY A 112 17.77 -9.45 -7.56
N SER A 113 16.98 -8.38 -7.70
CA SER A 113 16.86 -7.37 -6.63
C SER A 113 16.14 -7.94 -5.42
N ALA A 114 16.66 -7.66 -4.22
CA ALA A 114 16.00 -7.99 -2.97
C ALA A 114 14.99 -6.89 -2.60
N ILE A 115 13.71 -7.27 -2.54
CA ILE A 115 12.59 -6.39 -2.22
C ILE A 115 12.15 -6.69 -0.80
N THR A 116 12.28 -5.73 0.11
CA THR A 116 11.97 -5.92 1.53
C THR A 116 10.75 -5.10 1.92
N GLY A 117 9.78 -5.74 2.57
CA GLY A 117 8.55 -5.13 3.08
C GLY A 117 8.00 -5.93 4.26
N GLY A 118 7.62 -5.23 5.33
CA GLY A 118 7.34 -5.87 6.61
C GLY A 118 8.50 -6.77 7.08
N ASP A 119 8.19 -7.98 7.53
CA ASP A 119 9.16 -8.98 7.98
C ASP A 119 9.70 -9.87 6.84
N TRP A 120 9.50 -9.51 5.58
CA TRP A 120 9.80 -10.38 4.43
C TRP A 120 10.73 -9.72 3.42
N SER A 121 11.65 -10.51 2.86
CA SER A 121 12.38 -10.16 1.65
C SER A 121 12.01 -11.13 0.53
N VAL A 122 11.62 -10.60 -0.64
CA VAL A 122 11.33 -11.37 -1.85
C VAL A 122 12.31 -10.98 -2.94
N THR A 123 12.83 -11.98 -3.65
CA THR A 123 13.68 -11.82 -4.82
C THR A 123 13.07 -12.57 -5.99
N ILE A 124 12.92 -11.90 -7.13
CA ILE A 124 12.59 -12.59 -8.39
C ILE A 124 13.92 -13.05 -9.00
N ASN A 125 14.14 -14.35 -9.02
CA ASN A 125 15.40 -14.94 -9.47
C ASN A 125 15.49 -14.98 -11.00
N SER A 126 14.38 -15.32 -11.66
CA SER A 126 14.31 -15.41 -13.11
C SER A 126 12.86 -15.36 -13.60
N VAL A 127 12.68 -14.89 -14.83
CA VAL A 127 11.43 -14.99 -15.58
C VAL A 127 11.72 -15.71 -16.90
N THR A 128 11.03 -16.82 -17.14
CA THR A 128 11.15 -17.59 -18.38
C THR A 128 9.76 -17.90 -18.94
N THR A 129 9.69 -18.54 -20.11
CA THR A 129 8.42 -19.03 -20.67
C THR A 129 8.37 -20.56 -20.61
N ALA A 130 7.16 -21.11 -20.53
CA ALA A 130 6.90 -22.53 -20.66
C ALA A 130 5.81 -22.80 -21.71
N ALA A 131 5.89 -23.95 -22.38
CA ALA A 131 4.86 -24.37 -23.33
C ALA A 131 3.62 -24.96 -22.63
N ALA A 132 3.82 -25.57 -21.46
CA ALA A 132 2.76 -26.17 -20.65
C ALA A 132 3.15 -26.19 -19.16
N ASP A 133 2.17 -26.38 -18.29
CA ASP A 133 2.34 -26.55 -16.85
C ASP A 133 2.66 -28.01 -16.45
N SER A 134 2.71 -28.29 -15.14
CA SER A 134 2.99 -29.64 -14.61
C SER A 134 1.93 -30.69 -14.95
N LEU A 135 0.74 -30.27 -15.39
CA LEU A 135 -0.37 -31.13 -15.80
C LEU A 135 -0.45 -31.26 -17.33
N GLY A 136 0.48 -30.66 -18.07
CA GLY A 136 0.48 -30.64 -19.54
C GLY A 136 -0.52 -29.64 -20.14
N GLN A 137 -1.00 -28.67 -19.36
CA GLN A 137 -1.92 -27.63 -19.85
C GLN A 137 -1.14 -26.50 -20.52
N ALA A 138 -1.48 -26.20 -21.77
CA ALA A 138 -0.91 -25.08 -22.52
C ALA A 138 -1.74 -23.79 -22.33
N PRO A 139 -1.12 -22.60 -22.44
CA PRO A 139 -1.85 -21.33 -22.47
C PRO A 139 -2.75 -21.26 -23.71
N LYS A 140 -3.76 -20.38 -23.64
CA LYS A 140 -4.64 -20.05 -24.75
C LYS A 140 -3.81 -19.49 -25.91
N ALA A 141 -4.25 -19.79 -27.14
CA ALA A 141 -3.67 -19.19 -28.34
C ALA A 141 -3.60 -17.66 -28.24
N GLY A 142 -2.44 -17.09 -28.57
CA GLY A 142 -2.13 -15.66 -28.40
C GLY A 142 -1.59 -15.29 -27.02
N SER A 143 -1.43 -16.25 -26.11
CA SER A 143 -0.85 -16.05 -24.78
C SER A 143 0.45 -16.83 -24.60
N ALA A 144 1.33 -16.31 -23.77
CA ALA A 144 2.52 -16.97 -23.27
C ALA A 144 2.33 -17.31 -21.78
N LEU A 145 2.92 -18.41 -21.34
CA LEU A 145 2.94 -18.78 -19.93
C LEU A 145 4.29 -18.37 -19.33
N LEU A 146 4.30 -17.33 -18.51
CA LEU A 146 5.48 -16.93 -17.76
C LEU A 146 5.68 -17.86 -16.58
N VAL A 147 6.93 -18.26 -16.35
CA VAL A 147 7.39 -18.96 -15.16
C VAL A 147 8.27 -17.99 -14.38
N VAL A 148 7.75 -17.52 -13.26
CA VAL A 148 8.44 -16.57 -12.39
C VAL A 148 9.01 -17.33 -11.20
N ASN A 149 10.32 -17.53 -11.18
CA ASN A 149 11.01 -18.13 -10.06
C ASN A 149 11.32 -17.05 -9.01
N LEU A 150 10.93 -17.31 -7.76
CA LEU A 150 11.12 -16.38 -6.66
C LEU A 150 11.60 -17.08 -5.39
N THR A 151 12.31 -16.31 -4.57
CA THR A 151 12.71 -16.70 -3.21
C THR A 151 12.13 -15.71 -2.22
N ALA A 152 11.45 -16.21 -1.19
CA ALA A 152 11.00 -15.42 -0.05
C ALA A 152 11.78 -15.83 1.20
N THR A 153 12.25 -14.85 1.96
CA THR A 153 13.00 -15.03 3.21
C THR A 153 12.29 -14.32 4.34
N TYR A 154 12.11 -15.00 5.46
CA TYR A 154 11.53 -14.42 6.66
C TYR A 154 12.62 -13.77 7.52
N ASN A 155 12.50 -12.47 7.73
CA ASN A 155 13.42 -11.64 8.51
C ASN A 155 12.86 -11.25 9.88
N GLY A 156 11.60 -11.64 10.16
CA GLY A 156 10.95 -11.34 11.43
C GLY A 156 11.47 -12.22 12.57
N LYS A 157 11.10 -11.83 13.79
CA LYS A 157 11.57 -12.46 15.04
C LYS A 157 10.46 -13.18 15.80
N ASP A 158 9.30 -13.39 15.18
CA ASP A 158 8.22 -14.12 15.85
C ASP A 158 8.63 -15.58 16.04
N SER A 159 8.66 -16.03 17.29
CA SER A 159 8.90 -17.42 17.67
C SER A 159 7.94 -18.43 17.00
N LYS A 160 6.75 -17.99 16.57
CA LYS A 160 5.76 -18.80 15.86
C LYS A 160 5.99 -18.85 14.35
N GLY A 161 6.94 -18.07 13.83
CA GLY A 161 7.17 -17.91 12.40
C GLY A 161 6.03 -17.18 11.69
N ALA A 162 6.14 -17.09 10.38
CA ALA A 162 5.09 -16.53 9.52
C ALA A 162 5.00 -17.27 8.17
N ALA A 163 3.83 -17.20 7.55
CA ALA A 163 3.60 -17.78 6.23
C ALA A 163 4.16 -16.91 5.09
N ALA A 164 4.82 -17.54 4.12
CA ALA A 164 5.46 -16.88 2.98
C ALA A 164 4.48 -16.32 1.92
N TRP A 165 3.72 -15.29 2.28
CA TRP A 165 2.61 -14.77 1.46
C TRP A 165 3.00 -14.26 0.06
N ALA A 166 4.17 -13.65 -0.09
CA ALA A 166 4.76 -13.12 -1.33
C ALA A 166 3.86 -13.16 -2.59
N SER A 167 3.25 -12.02 -2.96
CA SER A 167 2.46 -11.91 -4.19
C SER A 167 3.32 -11.45 -5.36
N VAL A 168 2.99 -11.96 -6.54
CA VAL A 168 3.64 -11.61 -7.80
C VAL A 168 2.56 -11.61 -8.86
N ASP A 169 2.30 -10.42 -9.41
CA ASP A 169 1.35 -10.20 -10.50
C ASP A 169 2.09 -9.61 -11.70
N PHE A 170 1.51 -9.73 -12.89
CA PHE A 170 2.03 -9.12 -14.09
C PHE A 170 1.27 -7.83 -14.40
N VAL A 171 1.98 -6.77 -14.78
CA VAL A 171 1.39 -5.51 -15.23
C VAL A 171 1.80 -5.24 -16.66
N THR A 172 0.82 -5.13 -17.55
CA THR A 172 1.07 -4.84 -18.97
C THR A 172 1.62 -3.43 -19.16
N ALA A 173 2.18 -3.14 -20.34
CA ALA A 173 2.64 -1.81 -20.70
C ALA A 173 1.52 -0.75 -20.57
N GLU A 174 0.29 -1.13 -20.91
CA GLU A 174 -0.91 -0.30 -20.82
C GLU A 174 -1.36 -0.07 -19.37
N GLY A 175 -0.88 -0.86 -18.41
CA GLY A 175 -1.19 -0.74 -16.99
C GLY A 175 -2.31 -1.62 -16.47
N THR A 176 -2.67 -2.66 -17.23
CA THR A 176 -3.60 -3.69 -16.76
C THR A 176 -2.86 -4.70 -15.91
N THR A 177 -3.41 -5.06 -14.75
CA THR A 177 -2.84 -6.12 -13.89
C THR A 177 -3.47 -7.47 -14.27
N ILE A 178 -2.63 -8.48 -14.40
CA ILE A 178 -2.98 -9.87 -14.63
C ILE A 178 -2.35 -10.67 -13.49
N ASP A 179 -3.19 -11.14 -12.57
CA ASP A 179 -2.76 -12.04 -11.51
C ASP A 179 -2.73 -13.51 -12.00
N GLY A 180 -2.19 -14.41 -11.18
CA GLY A 180 -2.08 -15.84 -11.51
C GLY A 180 -3.43 -16.61 -11.57
N LEU A 181 -4.54 -15.98 -11.21
CA LEU A 181 -5.90 -16.56 -11.25
C LEU A 181 -6.73 -16.05 -12.43
N GLN A 182 -6.37 -14.89 -12.99
CA GLN A 182 -7.06 -14.24 -14.12
C GLN A 182 -6.72 -14.84 -15.49
N GLY A 183 -5.82 -15.83 -15.52
CA GLY A 183 -5.58 -16.65 -16.71
C GLY A 183 -6.83 -17.42 -17.14
N SER A 184 -6.79 -17.97 -18.36
CA SER A 184 -7.84 -18.85 -18.87
C SER A 184 -8.00 -20.13 -18.05
N LYS A 185 -6.94 -20.52 -17.33
CA LYS A 185 -6.86 -21.68 -16.44
C LYS A 185 -5.93 -21.34 -15.28
N PHE A 186 -6.02 -22.11 -14.22
CA PHE A 186 -5.00 -22.13 -13.18
C PHE A 186 -3.84 -23.03 -13.62
N PHE A 187 -2.65 -22.47 -13.78
CA PHE A 187 -1.45 -23.21 -14.20
C PHE A 187 -0.59 -23.55 -13.00
N MET A 188 -0.13 -24.80 -12.93
CA MET A 188 0.68 -25.30 -11.83
C MET A 188 2.14 -25.52 -12.25
N PRO A 189 3.10 -24.76 -11.70
CA PRO A 189 4.51 -25.06 -11.90
C PRO A 189 4.91 -26.37 -11.22
N THR A 190 5.92 -27.05 -11.78
CA THR A 190 6.47 -28.29 -11.20
C THR A 190 7.09 -28.02 -9.83
N ASP A 191 7.74 -26.87 -9.67
CA ASP A 191 8.38 -26.37 -8.46
C ASP A 191 7.54 -25.26 -7.79
N ALA A 192 6.24 -25.49 -7.61
CA ALA A 192 5.32 -24.46 -7.14
C ALA A 192 5.75 -23.78 -5.83
N PHE A 193 5.73 -22.45 -5.85
CA PHE A 193 6.00 -21.62 -4.68
C PHE A 193 4.95 -21.86 -3.60
N LYS A 194 5.40 -22.21 -2.40
CA LYS A 194 4.53 -22.64 -1.30
C LYS A 194 4.18 -21.47 -0.38
N THR A 195 3.20 -20.67 -0.82
CA THR A 195 2.75 -19.41 -0.21
C THR A 195 2.30 -19.49 1.27
N LEU A 196 1.99 -20.70 1.77
CA LEU A 196 1.52 -20.93 3.14
C LEU A 196 2.50 -21.75 3.98
N THR A 197 3.73 -21.92 3.51
CA THR A 197 4.77 -22.55 4.33
C THR A 197 5.13 -21.61 5.46
N ASN A 198 5.01 -22.10 6.70
CA ASN A 198 5.43 -21.36 7.88
C ASN A 198 6.97 -21.38 7.96
N LEU A 199 7.59 -20.20 7.97
CA LEU A 199 9.02 -20.02 8.07
C LEU A 199 9.39 -19.35 9.39
N TYR A 200 10.53 -19.74 9.95
CA TYR A 200 11.12 -19.15 11.16
C TYR A 200 12.26 -18.21 10.78
N GLU A 201 12.73 -17.41 11.74
CA GLU A 201 13.75 -16.38 11.53
C GLU A 201 14.94 -16.90 10.69
N GLY A 202 15.21 -16.22 9.57
CA GLY A 202 16.30 -16.53 8.66
C GLY A 202 16.03 -17.66 7.66
N ALA A 203 14.88 -18.34 7.72
CA ALA A 203 14.52 -19.36 6.76
C ALA A 203 13.99 -18.77 5.45
N SER A 204 14.23 -19.49 4.34
CA SER A 204 13.77 -19.11 3.01
C SER A 204 13.02 -20.23 2.32
N VAL A 205 12.09 -19.88 1.44
CA VAL A 205 11.42 -20.79 0.52
C VAL A 205 11.60 -20.28 -0.91
N THR A 206 11.89 -21.20 -1.83
CA THR A 206 12.04 -20.91 -3.26
C THR A 206 11.06 -21.75 -4.05
N GLY A 207 10.52 -21.19 -5.13
CA GLY A 207 9.68 -21.90 -6.08
C GLY A 207 9.21 -20.97 -7.19
N ALA A 208 8.43 -21.51 -8.11
CA ALA A 208 7.89 -20.77 -9.23
C ALA A 208 6.40 -20.45 -9.06
N LYS A 209 5.97 -19.37 -9.70
CA LYS A 209 4.57 -19.09 -10.04
C LYS A 209 4.43 -19.04 -11.55
N MET A 210 3.26 -19.40 -12.05
CA MET A 210 2.95 -19.30 -13.47
C MET A 210 1.86 -18.25 -13.69
N ILE A 211 2.05 -17.40 -14.71
CA ILE A 211 1.11 -16.33 -15.08
C ILE A 211 0.93 -16.37 -16.60
N GLU A 212 -0.32 -16.46 -17.05
CA GLU A 212 -0.65 -16.38 -18.47
C GLU A 212 -0.77 -14.92 -18.89
N VAL A 213 -0.01 -14.53 -19.93
CA VAL A 213 0.12 -13.13 -20.39
C VAL A 213 0.02 -13.05 -21.92
N PRO A 214 -0.24 -11.87 -22.51
CA PRO A 214 -0.22 -11.71 -23.97
C PRO A 214 1.16 -12.05 -24.57
N ALA A 215 1.21 -12.90 -25.61
CA ALA A 215 2.47 -13.41 -26.15
C ALA A 215 3.34 -12.33 -26.81
N ASP A 216 2.73 -11.30 -27.39
CA ASP A 216 3.41 -10.33 -28.25
C ASP A 216 3.95 -9.09 -27.51
N SER A 217 3.53 -8.88 -26.25
CA SER A 217 3.82 -7.63 -25.52
C SER A 217 4.31 -7.84 -24.08
N TRP A 218 4.48 -9.09 -23.62
CA TRP A 218 4.81 -9.32 -22.21
C TRP A 218 6.17 -8.75 -21.81
N GLN A 219 7.15 -8.71 -22.72
CA GLN A 219 8.50 -8.17 -22.47
C GLN A 219 8.49 -6.66 -22.18
N GLN A 220 7.41 -5.95 -22.52
CA GLN A 220 7.24 -4.53 -22.28
C GLN A 220 6.52 -4.24 -20.95
N GLY A 221 6.00 -5.29 -20.30
CA GLY A 221 5.40 -5.20 -18.99
C GLY A 221 6.42 -5.34 -17.86
N VAL A 222 5.92 -5.38 -16.65
CA VAL A 222 6.70 -5.53 -15.41
C VAL A 222 5.97 -6.46 -14.45
N LEU A 223 6.68 -7.03 -13.48
CA LEU A 223 6.08 -7.72 -12.36
C LEU A 223 5.77 -6.71 -11.25
N ALA A 224 4.60 -6.82 -10.62
CA ALA A 224 4.29 -6.17 -9.36
C ALA A 224 4.48 -7.17 -8.22
N VAL A 225 5.41 -6.90 -7.30
CA VAL A 225 5.80 -7.81 -6.23
C VAL A 225 5.50 -7.18 -4.88
N SER A 226 4.77 -7.88 -4.03
CA SER A 226 4.56 -7.49 -2.62
C SER A 226 5.12 -8.55 -1.68
N PRO A 227 6.15 -8.23 -0.87
CA PRO A 227 6.76 -9.19 0.04
C PRO A 227 5.84 -9.71 1.15
N ALA A 228 4.96 -8.86 1.67
CA ALA A 228 3.98 -9.19 2.70
C ALA A 228 2.57 -8.73 2.32
N LEU A 229 1.56 -9.19 3.06
CA LEU A 229 0.13 -8.97 2.78
C LEU A 229 -0.25 -7.49 2.65
N LEU A 230 0.36 -6.62 3.47
CA LEU A 230 0.07 -5.18 3.47
C LEU A 230 1.13 -4.36 2.71
N SER A 231 2.15 -5.00 2.16
CA SER A 231 3.23 -4.28 1.48
C SER A 231 2.78 -3.70 0.14
N ASP A 232 3.19 -2.46 -0.11
CA ASP A 232 3.07 -1.79 -1.40
C ASP A 232 3.75 -2.62 -2.50
N HIS A 233 3.25 -2.50 -3.72
CA HIS A 233 3.87 -3.16 -4.87
C HIS A 233 5.21 -2.50 -5.22
N THR A 234 6.23 -3.35 -5.41
CA THR A 234 7.47 -2.98 -6.09
C THR A 234 7.45 -3.54 -7.50
N PHE A 235 7.79 -2.71 -8.48
CA PHE A 235 7.89 -3.12 -9.88
C PHE A 235 9.26 -3.74 -10.18
N VAL A 236 9.27 -4.90 -10.84
CA VAL A 236 10.47 -5.64 -11.25
C VAL A 236 10.41 -5.89 -12.75
N ALA A 237 11.54 -5.75 -13.44
CA ALA A 237 11.65 -6.04 -14.86
C ALA A 237 11.43 -7.53 -15.12
N VAL A 238 10.88 -7.86 -16.29
CA VAL A 238 10.73 -9.25 -16.75
C VAL A 238 11.92 -9.75 -17.58
N THR A 239 12.84 -8.85 -17.95
CA THR A 239 14.03 -9.10 -18.75
C THR A 239 15.26 -8.37 -18.19
#